data_AF-A0A1G0X7H6-F1
#
_entry.id   AF-A0A1G0X7H6-F1
#
_cell.length_a   1.000
_cell.length_b   1.000
_cell.length_c   1.000
_cell.angle_alpha   90.00
_cell.angle_beta   90.00
_cell.angle_gamma   90.00
#
_symmetry.space_group_name_H-M   'P 1'
#
loop_
_entity.id
_entity.type
_entity.pdbx_description
1 polymer ?
#
loop_
_entity_poly.entity_id
_entity_poly.type
_entity_poly.pdbx_seq_one_letter_code
_entity_poly.pdbx_strand_id
1 'polypeptide(L)'
;MRFFKILASSILFTYSINIFADDNLYCAKNHAYIEVGMNQYQIISACGKPETIKSSGNAVVQQIPVTQVMYTTINKGAVFFYPGINPLYTMFSLPSGSTGNTVEIDLINNQVSTIKVNGSSANALSVCNKGKVQIGDSINDIYNACGPPDNINNTYINRSIPKKDHPEVWIYPTKNYQSGFTLTFVGGILQSIERGKN
;
A
#
# COMPACT_ATOMS: atom_id res chain seq x y z
N MET A 1 -38.22 42.54 -26.93
CA MET A 1 -36.76 42.80 -26.96
C MET A 1 -36.30 42.90 -25.51
N ARG A 2 -35.38 42.11 -24.95
CA ARG A 2 -34.25 41.36 -25.51
C ARG A 2 -34.06 40.04 -24.75
N PHE A 3 -33.77 39.00 -25.53
CA PHE A 3 -33.19 37.73 -25.11
C PHE A 3 -31.75 37.95 -24.62
N PHE A 4 -31.32 37.25 -23.57
CA PHE A 4 -29.89 36.92 -23.40
C PHE A 4 -29.73 35.52 -22.83
N LYS A 5 -29.05 34.68 -23.62
CA LYS A 5 -28.64 33.30 -23.36
C LYS A 5 -27.34 33.30 -22.55
N ILE A 6 -27.24 32.44 -21.54
CA ILE A 6 -26.01 31.89 -20.92
C ILE A 6 -26.48 30.53 -20.34
N LEU A 7 -26.24 29.32 -20.85
CA LEU A 7 -25.08 28.59 -21.39
C LEU A 7 -23.92 28.45 -20.39
N ALA A 8 -23.73 27.23 -19.89
CA ALA A 8 -22.69 26.68 -19.00
C ALA A 8 -23.28 26.17 -17.67
N SER A 9 -23.03 24.97 -17.15
CA SER A 9 -22.07 23.94 -17.49
C SER A 9 -22.56 22.66 -16.81
N SER A 10 -22.89 21.61 -17.56
CA SER A 10 -23.14 20.28 -17.01
C SER A 10 -21.80 19.63 -16.68
N ILE A 11 -21.38 19.72 -15.42
CA ILE A 11 -20.26 18.96 -14.89
C ILE A 11 -20.76 17.55 -14.57
N LEU A 12 -20.61 16.64 -15.53
CA LEU A 12 -20.66 15.20 -15.30
C LEU A 12 -19.41 14.81 -14.52
N PHE A 13 -19.56 14.66 -13.19
CA PHE A 13 -18.57 14.03 -12.33
C PHE A 13 -18.52 12.54 -12.70
N THR A 14 -17.67 12.17 -13.65
CA THR A 14 -17.30 10.78 -13.91
C THR A 14 -16.43 10.30 -12.75
N TYR A 15 -17.08 9.82 -11.69
CA TYR A 15 -16.44 9.11 -10.59
C TYR A 15 -15.95 7.78 -11.16
N SER A 16 -14.66 7.69 -11.45
CA SER A 16 -14.01 6.43 -11.78
C SER A 16 -14.02 5.54 -10.54
N ILE A 17 -15.01 4.67 -10.44
CA ILE A 17 -15.01 3.55 -9.51
C ILE A 17 -13.83 2.65 -9.90
N ASN A 18 -12.74 2.73 -9.13
CA ASN A 18 -11.65 1.77 -9.20
C ASN A 18 -12.21 0.43 -8.71
N ILE A 19 -12.50 -0.46 -9.66
CA ILE A 19 -12.90 -1.84 -9.41
C ILE A 19 -11.64 -2.54 -8.88
N PHE A 20 -11.58 -2.77 -7.57
CA PHE A 20 -10.67 -3.77 -7.01
C PHE A 20 -11.05 -5.12 -7.62
N ALA A 21 -10.06 -5.91 -8.04
CA ALA A 21 -10.31 -7.30 -8.41
C ALA A 21 -10.84 -8.01 -7.17
N ASP A 22 -12.17 -8.10 -7.12
CA ASP A 22 -12.93 -8.69 -6.05
C ASP A 22 -12.63 -10.18 -6.05
N ASP A 23 -11.78 -10.63 -5.12
CA ASP A 23 -11.60 -12.06 -4.86
C ASP A 23 -12.88 -12.59 -4.20
N ASN A 24 -13.96 -12.61 -4.96
CA ASN A 24 -15.23 -13.17 -4.56
C ASN A 24 -15.21 -14.69 -4.78
N LEU A 25 -15.73 -15.42 -3.80
CA LEU A 25 -15.81 -16.87 -3.85
C LEU A 25 -17.24 -17.32 -3.59
N TYR A 26 -17.75 -18.13 -4.50
CA TYR A 26 -19.08 -18.71 -4.38
C TYR A 26 -19.07 -19.98 -3.55
N CYS A 27 -19.90 -20.01 -2.52
CA CYS A 27 -20.15 -21.17 -1.68
C CYS A 27 -21.46 -21.85 -2.09
N ALA A 28 -21.38 -23.06 -2.65
CA ALA A 28 -22.59 -23.75 -3.14
C ALA A 28 -23.51 -24.24 -2.03
N LYS A 29 -23.01 -24.39 -0.79
CA LYS A 29 -23.80 -24.95 0.31
C LYS A 29 -25.00 -24.08 0.69
N ASN A 30 -24.80 -22.77 0.84
CA ASN A 30 -25.88 -21.82 1.15
C ASN A 30 -26.08 -20.79 0.02
N HIS A 31 -25.54 -21.08 -1.18
CA HIS A 31 -25.67 -20.25 -2.37
C HIS A 31 -25.29 -18.77 -2.18
N ALA A 32 -24.22 -18.52 -1.43
CA ALA A 32 -23.78 -17.18 -1.07
C ALA A 32 -22.34 -16.92 -1.55
N TYR A 33 -22.01 -15.64 -1.71
CA TYR A 33 -20.66 -15.19 -2.03
C TYR A 33 -19.95 -14.70 -0.77
N ILE A 34 -18.65 -14.95 -0.70
CA ILE A 34 -17.77 -14.39 0.32
C ILE A 34 -16.73 -13.51 -0.33
N GLU A 35 -16.32 -12.47 0.40
CA GLU A 35 -15.37 -11.45 -0.05
C GLU A 35 -14.35 -11.17 1.05
N VAL A 36 -13.18 -10.68 0.64
CA VAL A 36 -12.14 -10.22 1.58
C VAL A 36 -12.71 -9.08 2.44
N GLY A 37 -12.48 -9.14 3.74
CA GLY A 37 -13.05 -8.20 4.72
C GLY A 37 -14.30 -8.71 5.45
N MET A 38 -14.92 -9.81 5.02
CA MET A 38 -16.02 -10.44 5.78
C MET A 38 -15.53 -11.02 7.12
N ASN A 39 -16.41 -11.00 8.11
CA ASN A 39 -16.12 -11.63 9.41
C ASN A 39 -16.39 -13.14 9.38
N GLN A 40 -15.82 -13.86 10.36
CA GLN A 40 -15.99 -15.31 10.49
C GLN A 40 -17.46 -15.77 10.53
N TYR A 41 -18.34 -15.02 11.20
CA TYR A 41 -19.76 -15.39 11.32
C TYR A 41 -20.49 -15.28 9.98
N GLN A 42 -20.21 -14.23 9.19
CA GLN A 42 -20.75 -14.04 7.85
C GLN A 42 -20.33 -15.19 6.94
N ILE A 43 -19.07 -15.62 7.03
CA ILE A 43 -18.57 -16.73 6.22
C ILE A 43 -19.16 -18.08 6.65
N ILE A 44 -19.30 -18.33 7.95
CA ILE A 44 -20.01 -19.53 8.42
C ILE A 44 -21.46 -19.52 7.92
N SER A 45 -22.11 -18.36 7.86
CA SER A 45 -23.47 -18.25 7.32
C SER A 45 -23.53 -18.51 5.80
N ALA A 46 -22.48 -18.15 5.05
CA ALA A 46 -22.42 -18.31 3.60
C ALA A 46 -21.95 -19.71 3.14
N CYS A 47 -20.98 -20.29 3.82
CA CYS A 47 -20.29 -21.52 3.40
C CYS A 47 -20.50 -22.69 4.37
N GLY A 48 -21.06 -22.43 5.56
CA GLY A 48 -21.11 -23.38 6.65
C GLY A 48 -19.82 -23.38 7.48
N LYS A 49 -19.76 -24.28 8.48
CA LYS A 49 -18.53 -24.45 9.27
C LYS A 49 -17.43 -25.10 8.43
N PRO A 50 -16.17 -24.64 8.55
CA PRO A 50 -15.03 -25.30 7.90
C PRO A 50 -14.80 -26.69 8.50
N GLU A 51 -14.21 -27.58 7.70
CA GLU A 51 -13.89 -28.93 8.13
C GLU A 51 -12.59 -28.99 8.93
N THR A 52 -11.69 -28.04 8.68
CA THR A 52 -10.46 -27.91 9.46
C THR A 52 -10.17 -26.44 9.72
N ILE A 53 -10.06 -26.10 11.01
CA ILE A 53 -9.52 -24.82 11.47
C ILE A 53 -8.11 -25.11 11.97
N LYS A 54 -7.12 -24.53 11.32
CA LYS A 54 -5.73 -24.58 11.78
C LYS A 54 -5.35 -23.19 12.27
N SER A 55 -4.95 -23.08 13.54
CA SER A 55 -4.21 -21.91 13.98
C SER A 55 -2.84 -21.99 13.31
N SER A 56 -2.56 -21.08 12.38
CA SER A 56 -1.30 -21.11 11.63
C SER A 56 -0.18 -20.67 12.55
N GLY A 57 0.70 -21.61 12.90
CA GLY A 57 1.99 -21.32 13.52
C GLY A 57 3.01 -20.74 12.52
N ASN A 58 2.64 -20.51 11.26
CA ASN A 58 3.51 -19.96 10.22
C ASN A 58 3.06 -18.53 9.87
N ALA A 59 4.03 -17.65 9.57
CA ALA A 59 3.73 -16.29 9.15
C ALA A 59 2.99 -16.32 7.81
N VAL A 60 1.74 -15.85 7.79
CA VAL A 60 0.95 -15.76 6.57
C VAL A 60 1.34 -14.49 5.84
N VAL A 61 1.52 -14.56 4.51
CA VAL A 61 1.86 -13.40 3.69
C VAL A 61 0.57 -12.68 3.31
N GLN A 62 0.48 -11.40 3.64
CA GLN A 62 -0.61 -10.51 3.27
C GLN A 62 -0.13 -9.51 2.23
N GLN A 63 -0.92 -9.30 1.18
CA GLN A 63 -0.73 -8.19 0.27
C GLN A 63 -1.32 -6.93 0.89
N ILE A 64 -0.47 -5.97 1.20
CA ILE A 64 -0.88 -4.69 1.78
C ILE A 64 -0.74 -3.62 0.70
N PRO A 65 -1.78 -2.81 0.44
CA PRO A 65 -1.66 -1.67 -0.46
C PRO A 65 -0.67 -0.66 0.11
N VAL A 66 0.23 -0.18 -0.74
CA VAL A 66 1.27 0.78 -0.41
C VAL A 66 1.18 1.95 -1.38
N THR A 67 1.27 3.16 -0.85
CA THR A 67 1.46 4.37 -1.66
C THR A 67 2.93 4.73 -1.65
N GLN A 68 3.56 4.60 -2.81
CA GLN A 68 4.96 4.90 -3.02
C GLN A 68 5.09 6.34 -3.52
N VAL A 69 5.76 7.16 -2.73
CA VAL A 69 6.03 8.56 -3.03
C VAL A 69 7.48 8.69 -3.49
N MET A 70 7.70 9.23 -4.68
CA MET A 70 9.01 9.29 -5.31
C MET A 70 9.45 10.73 -5.55
N TYR A 71 10.71 10.98 -5.25
CA TYR A 71 11.43 12.21 -5.55
C TYR A 71 12.69 11.83 -6.30
N THR A 72 12.83 12.31 -7.52
CA THR A 72 13.88 11.89 -8.46
C THR A 72 15.11 12.81 -8.41
N THR A 73 15.05 13.93 -7.67
CA THR A 73 16.10 14.95 -7.70
C THR A 73 16.27 15.77 -6.41
N ILE A 74 16.18 15.15 -5.22
CA ILE A 74 16.39 15.89 -3.96
C ILE A 74 17.88 16.26 -3.78
N ASN A 75 18.15 17.44 -3.21
CA ASN A 75 19.50 17.96 -2.97
C ASN A 75 20.34 18.16 -4.24
N LYS A 76 19.71 18.59 -5.34
CA LYS A 76 20.46 19.21 -6.43
C LYS A 76 21.14 20.47 -5.88
N GLY A 77 22.45 20.40 -5.71
CA GLY A 77 23.22 21.59 -5.45
C GLY A 77 23.04 22.59 -6.59
N ALA A 78 22.97 23.87 -6.26
CA ALA A 78 22.92 24.91 -7.28
C ALA A 78 24.12 24.73 -8.21
N VAL A 79 23.84 24.47 -9.50
CA VAL A 79 24.85 24.34 -10.56
C VAL A 79 25.52 25.70 -10.87
N PHE A 80 25.14 26.75 -10.14
CA PHE A 80 25.65 28.10 -10.31
C PHE A 80 26.45 28.52 -9.09
N PHE A 81 27.77 28.33 -9.13
CA PHE A 81 28.64 29.05 -8.21
C PHE A 81 29.86 29.67 -8.91
N TYR A 82 29.89 30.99 -8.79
CA TYR A 82 31.02 31.88 -8.99
C TYR A 82 32.30 31.33 -8.34
N PRO A 83 33.49 31.60 -8.92
CA PRO A 83 34.76 31.15 -8.36
C PRO A 83 35.00 31.81 -6.99
N GLY A 84 35.10 31.02 -5.92
CA GLY A 84 35.58 31.50 -4.62
C GLY A 84 34.90 30.96 -3.36
N ILE A 85 33.82 30.16 -3.46
CA ILE A 85 33.18 29.55 -2.28
C ILE A 85 33.27 28.02 -2.31
N ASN A 86 33.88 27.45 -1.26
CA ASN A 86 34.01 26.02 -1.07
C ASN A 86 32.64 25.34 -0.96
N PRO A 87 32.44 24.17 -1.58
CA PRO A 87 31.17 23.47 -1.54
C PRO A 87 30.84 22.99 -0.12
N LEU A 88 29.75 23.50 0.48
CA LEU A 88 29.23 23.11 1.80
C LEU A 88 28.97 21.59 1.94
N TYR A 89 28.93 20.85 0.83
CA TYR A 89 28.76 19.39 0.78
C TYR A 89 29.93 18.62 1.43
N THR A 90 31.13 19.20 1.51
CA THR A 90 32.30 18.57 2.16
C THR A 90 32.26 18.65 3.68
N MET A 91 31.44 19.53 4.26
CA MET A 91 31.37 19.73 5.71
C MET A 91 30.37 18.78 6.41
N PHE A 92 29.47 18.15 5.66
CA PHE A 92 28.38 17.31 6.22
C PHE A 92 28.24 15.90 5.61
N SER A 93 29.23 15.41 4.84
CA SER A 93 29.19 14.08 4.21
C SER A 93 27.89 13.80 3.44
N LEU A 94 27.31 14.82 2.82
CA LEU A 94 26.14 14.64 1.97
C LEU A 94 26.61 14.05 0.63
N PRO A 95 25.98 12.99 0.12
CA PRO A 95 26.31 12.44 -1.19
C PRO A 95 26.01 13.50 -2.26
N SER A 96 27.06 14.13 -2.77
CA SER A 96 27.02 15.12 -3.84
C SER A 96 27.40 14.44 -5.15
N GLY A 97 26.40 14.13 -5.98
CA GLY A 97 26.57 13.70 -7.37
C GLY A 97 25.88 14.68 -8.32
N SER A 98 26.33 14.74 -9.57
CA SER A 98 25.69 15.56 -10.62
C SER A 98 24.26 15.11 -10.93
N THR A 99 23.92 13.88 -10.54
CA THR A 99 22.58 13.30 -10.49
C THR A 99 22.06 13.44 -9.05
N GLY A 100 21.00 14.24 -8.83
CA GLY A 100 20.37 14.39 -7.51
C GLY A 100 19.97 13.04 -6.88
N ASN A 101 19.68 13.03 -5.59
CA ASN A 101 19.30 11.79 -4.91
C ASN A 101 17.87 11.39 -5.29
N THR A 102 17.69 10.11 -5.64
CA THR A 102 16.37 9.51 -5.81
C THR A 102 15.91 8.97 -4.47
N VAL A 103 14.79 9.48 -3.97
CA VAL A 103 14.17 9.04 -2.72
C VAL A 103 12.83 8.41 -3.06
N GLU A 104 12.61 7.24 -2.50
CA GLU A 104 11.36 6.48 -2.57
C GLU A 104 10.87 6.25 -1.14
N ILE A 105 9.64 6.63 -0.86
CA ILE A 105 9.03 6.50 0.46
C ILE A 105 7.75 5.68 0.32
N ASP A 106 7.74 4.53 0.96
CA ASP A 106 6.60 3.62 0.95
C ASP A 106 5.69 3.94 2.14
N LEU A 107 4.44 4.28 1.86
CA LEU A 107 3.40 4.58 2.85
C LEU A 107 2.41 3.42 2.99
N ILE A 108 2.15 3.02 4.23
CA ILE A 108 1.09 2.07 4.57
C ILE A 108 0.16 2.76 5.54
N ASN A 109 -1.15 2.73 5.27
CA ASN A 109 -2.15 3.44 6.09
C ASN A 109 -1.78 4.91 6.33
N ASN A 110 -1.23 5.57 5.30
CA ASN A 110 -0.79 6.97 5.35
C ASN A 110 0.41 7.26 6.28
N GLN A 111 1.16 6.22 6.67
CA GLN A 111 2.36 6.31 7.50
C GLN A 111 3.58 5.73 6.79
N VAL A 112 4.75 6.32 6.99
CA VAL A 112 6.02 5.87 6.39
C VAL A 112 6.36 4.49 6.93
N SER A 113 6.39 3.50 6.04
CA SER A 113 6.81 2.14 6.37
C SER A 113 8.26 1.88 5.98
N THR A 114 8.71 2.42 4.85
CA THR A 114 10.06 2.19 4.34
C THR A 114 10.54 3.46 3.64
N ILE A 115 11.82 3.77 3.79
CA ILE A 115 12.48 4.82 3.01
C ILE A 115 13.60 4.16 2.22
N LYS A 116 13.70 4.47 0.93
CA LYS A 116 14.82 4.08 0.07
C LYS A 116 15.47 5.31 -0.52
N VAL A 117 16.79 5.37 -0.45
CA VAL A 117 17.60 6.45 -1.04
C VAL A 117 18.57 5.81 -2.02
N ASN A 118 18.46 6.17 -3.29
CA ASN A 118 19.22 5.60 -4.41
C ASN A 118 19.14 4.05 -4.45
N GLY A 119 17.98 3.48 -4.11
CA GLY A 119 17.74 2.03 -4.05
C GLY A 119 18.13 1.35 -2.73
N SER A 120 18.84 2.03 -1.84
CA SER A 120 19.24 1.50 -0.53
C SER A 120 18.21 1.85 0.55
N SER A 121 17.81 0.90 1.39
CA SER A 121 16.90 1.17 2.50
C SER A 121 17.54 2.04 3.58
N ALA A 122 16.73 2.93 4.16
CA ALA A 122 17.12 3.84 5.23
C ALA A 122 16.00 3.92 6.28
N ASN A 123 16.38 4.17 7.53
CA ASN A 123 15.43 4.34 8.65
C ASN A 123 14.98 5.80 8.82
N ALA A 124 15.73 6.73 8.24
CA ALA A 124 15.44 8.15 8.28
C ALA A 124 16.07 8.85 7.08
N LEU A 125 15.45 9.94 6.68
CA LEU A 125 15.86 10.81 5.60
C LEU A 125 16.07 12.22 6.15
N SER A 126 17.28 12.75 6.03
CA SER A 126 17.60 14.16 6.32
C SER A 126 17.95 14.95 5.07
N VAL A 127 17.66 14.39 3.89
CA VAL A 127 17.98 14.96 2.58
C VAL A 127 16.96 16.05 2.20
N CYS A 128 15.86 16.18 2.94
CA CYS A 128 14.83 17.17 2.67
C CYS A 128 15.16 18.53 3.31
N ASN A 129 14.89 19.62 2.58
CA ASN A 129 15.35 20.97 2.93
C ASN A 129 14.72 21.53 4.22
N LYS A 130 13.53 21.07 4.62
CA LYS A 130 12.76 21.68 5.71
C LYS A 130 12.61 20.78 6.93
N GLY A 131 13.13 19.56 6.90
CA GLY A 131 12.94 18.62 7.99
C GLY A 131 13.52 17.24 7.74
N LYS A 132 13.36 16.37 8.72
CA LYS A 132 13.71 14.96 8.63
C LYS A 132 12.43 14.15 8.48
N VAL A 133 12.49 13.08 7.71
CA VAL A 133 11.41 12.08 7.59
C VAL A 133 11.91 10.78 8.18
N GLN A 134 11.09 10.11 9.00
CA GLN A 134 11.42 8.87 9.68
C GLN A 134 10.31 7.84 9.49
N ILE A 135 10.62 6.57 9.76
CA ILE A 135 9.61 5.52 9.79
C ILE A 135 8.53 5.87 10.83
N GLY A 136 7.27 5.80 10.43
CA GLY A 136 6.10 6.15 11.24
C GLY A 136 5.53 7.54 10.99
N ASP A 137 6.27 8.43 10.32
CA ASP A 137 5.80 9.78 10.00
C ASP A 137 4.57 9.74 9.07
N SER A 138 3.70 10.73 9.16
CA SER A 138 2.53 10.82 8.29
C SER A 138 2.90 11.39 6.92
N ILE A 139 2.05 11.16 5.91
CA ILE A 139 2.24 11.77 4.58
C ILE A 139 2.37 13.30 4.62
N ASN A 140 1.67 13.95 5.55
CA ASN A 140 1.69 15.40 5.70
C ASN A 140 3.06 15.87 6.19
N ASP A 141 3.70 15.10 7.07
CA ASP A 141 5.04 15.38 7.58
C ASP A 141 6.07 15.29 6.45
N ILE A 142 5.91 14.32 5.54
CA ILE A 142 6.72 14.22 4.33
C ILE A 142 6.55 15.46 3.45
N TYR A 143 5.32 15.87 3.16
CA TYR A 143 5.07 17.04 2.32
C TYR A 143 5.57 18.34 2.95
N ASN A 144 5.50 18.45 4.27
CA ASN A 144 6.06 19.57 5.00
C ASN A 144 7.60 19.58 4.96
N ALA A 145 8.23 18.41 5.07
CA ALA A 145 9.69 18.28 5.09
C ALA A 145 10.32 18.41 3.68
N CYS A 146 9.76 17.69 2.71
CA CYS A 146 10.34 17.48 1.37
C CYS A 146 9.62 18.27 0.26
N GLY A 147 8.41 18.77 0.52
CA GLY A 147 7.56 19.39 -0.50
C GLY A 147 6.71 18.37 -1.27
N PRO A 148 6.04 18.80 -2.35
CA PRO A 148 5.27 17.88 -3.19
C PRO A 148 6.19 16.89 -3.90
N PRO A 149 5.78 15.62 -4.06
CA PRO A 149 6.56 14.61 -4.74
C PRO A 149 6.53 14.74 -6.25
N ASP A 150 7.54 14.15 -6.91
CA ASP A 150 7.60 14.13 -8.38
C ASP A 150 6.61 13.10 -8.94
N ASN A 151 6.48 11.94 -8.29
CA ASN A 151 5.56 10.87 -8.68
C ASN A 151 4.94 10.19 -7.46
N ILE A 152 3.71 9.72 -7.62
CA ILE A 152 3.01 8.90 -6.63
C ILE A 152 2.51 7.64 -7.34
N ASN A 153 3.03 6.48 -6.93
CA ASN A 153 2.61 5.19 -7.44
C ASN A 153 1.86 4.42 -6.36
N ASN A 154 0.78 3.73 -6.73
CA ASN A 154 0.09 2.83 -5.82
C ASN A 154 0.48 1.39 -6.17
N THR A 155 1.12 0.71 -5.24
CA THR A 155 1.66 -0.64 -5.41
C THR A 155 1.20 -1.53 -4.27
N TYR A 156 1.59 -2.81 -4.29
CA TYR A 156 1.30 -3.77 -3.22
C TYR A 156 2.60 -4.40 -2.77
N ILE A 157 2.77 -4.57 -1.45
CA ILE A 157 3.88 -5.35 -0.91
C ILE A 157 3.35 -6.58 -0.17
N ASN A 158 4.08 -7.68 -0.35
CA ASN A 158 3.87 -8.91 0.38
C ASN A 158 4.52 -8.77 1.76
N ARG A 159 3.71 -8.63 2.82
CA ARG A 159 4.20 -8.58 4.20
C ARG A 159 3.83 -9.87 4.92
N SER A 160 4.82 -10.51 5.53
CA SER A 160 4.59 -11.62 6.46
C SER A 160 3.96 -11.09 7.74
N ILE A 161 2.74 -11.54 8.06
CA ILE A 161 2.06 -11.22 9.31
C ILE A 161 2.77 -11.96 10.46
N PRO A 162 3.23 -11.24 11.50
CA PRO A 162 3.84 -11.87 12.67
C PRO A 162 2.85 -12.82 13.37
N LYS A 163 3.36 -13.95 13.89
CA LYS A 163 2.54 -14.98 14.59
C LYS A 163 1.68 -14.44 15.75
N LYS A 164 2.01 -13.25 16.26
CA LYS A 164 1.30 -12.57 17.37
C LYS A 164 -0.16 -12.27 17.02
N ASP A 165 -0.50 -12.12 15.75
CA ASP A 165 -1.87 -11.80 15.31
C ASP A 165 -2.74 -13.05 15.12
N HIS A 166 -2.24 -14.23 15.55
CA HIS A 166 -2.93 -15.53 15.54
C HIS A 166 -3.72 -15.79 14.25
N PRO A 167 -3.06 -15.82 13.08
CA PRO A 167 -3.77 -16.08 11.84
C PRO A 167 -4.45 -17.46 11.89
N GLU A 168 -5.75 -17.48 11.66
CA GLU A 168 -6.53 -18.73 11.55
C GLU A 168 -6.71 -19.08 10.09
N VAL A 169 -6.35 -20.30 9.72
CA VAL A 169 -6.50 -20.82 8.37
C VAL A 169 -7.62 -21.85 8.38
N TRP A 170 -8.68 -21.56 7.65
CA TRP A 170 -9.84 -22.43 7.51
C TRP A 170 -9.77 -23.12 6.15
N ILE A 171 -9.83 -24.45 6.16
CA ILE A 171 -9.71 -25.25 4.94
C ILE A 171 -11.07 -25.88 4.65
N TYR A 172 -11.57 -25.64 3.44
CA TYR A 172 -12.74 -26.29 2.87
C TYR A 172 -12.26 -27.28 1.81
N PRO A 173 -12.36 -28.60 2.04
CA PRO A 173 -11.89 -29.57 1.08
C PRO A 173 -12.82 -29.63 -0.15
N THR A 174 -12.24 -30.06 -1.25
CA THR A 174 -12.94 -30.36 -2.51
C THR A 174 -14.06 -31.38 -2.25
N LYS A 175 -15.32 -30.97 -2.39
CA LYS A 175 -16.49 -31.87 -2.29
C LYS A 175 -17.41 -31.61 -3.49
N ASN A 176 -17.87 -32.69 -4.12
CA ASN A 176 -18.90 -32.68 -5.17
C ASN A 176 -18.68 -31.60 -6.26
N TYR A 177 -17.66 -31.77 -7.09
CA TYR A 177 -17.33 -30.91 -8.24
C TYR A 177 -16.93 -29.44 -7.92
N GLN A 178 -16.81 -29.06 -6.64
CA GLN A 178 -16.20 -27.78 -6.25
C GLN A 178 -14.74 -27.96 -5.87
N SER A 179 -13.85 -27.09 -6.38
CA SER A 179 -12.47 -27.02 -5.93
C SER A 179 -12.41 -26.62 -4.45
N GLY A 180 -11.58 -27.30 -3.69
CA GLY A 180 -11.29 -26.91 -2.31
C GLY A 180 -10.69 -25.51 -2.27
N PHE A 181 -10.84 -24.82 -1.14
CA PHE A 181 -10.30 -23.48 -0.96
C PHE A 181 -9.89 -23.27 0.49
N THR A 182 -8.95 -22.37 0.67
CA THR A 182 -8.35 -22.02 1.94
C THR A 182 -8.65 -20.55 2.21
N LEU A 183 -9.18 -20.27 3.40
CA LEU A 183 -9.47 -18.93 3.88
C LEU A 183 -8.49 -18.59 4.98
N THR A 184 -7.90 -17.39 4.94
CA THR A 184 -7.06 -16.91 6.03
C THR A 184 -7.73 -15.75 6.76
N PHE A 185 -7.84 -15.89 8.08
CA PHE A 185 -8.38 -14.89 8.98
C PHE A 185 -7.28 -14.30 9.85
N VAL A 186 -7.36 -13.00 10.10
CA VAL A 186 -6.50 -12.29 11.04
C VAL A 186 -7.39 -11.38 11.88
N GLY A 187 -7.36 -11.52 13.20
CA GLY A 187 -8.26 -10.79 14.09
C GLY A 187 -9.76 -11.03 13.80
N GLY A 188 -10.13 -12.21 13.28
CA GLY A 188 -11.52 -12.57 12.96
C GLY A 188 -12.07 -12.02 11.64
N ILE A 189 -11.23 -11.33 10.85
CA ILE A 189 -11.59 -10.79 9.52
C ILE A 189 -10.88 -11.59 8.43
N LEU A 190 -11.60 -11.92 7.36
CA LEU A 190 -11.05 -12.60 6.19
C LEU A 190 -10.05 -11.69 5.47
N GLN A 191 -8.82 -12.16 5.30
CA GLN A 191 -7.74 -11.42 4.64
C GLN A 191 -7.39 -11.98 3.27
N SER A 192 -7.55 -13.29 3.06
CA SER A 192 -7.24 -13.90 1.76
C SER A 192 -8.08 -15.14 1.50
N ILE A 193 -8.32 -15.38 0.21
CA ILE A 193 -8.99 -16.55 -0.32
C ILE A 193 -8.05 -17.21 -1.32
N GLU A 194 -7.57 -18.41 -1.00
CA GLU A 194 -6.73 -19.20 -1.89
C GLU A 194 -7.53 -20.38 -2.43
N ARG A 195 -7.74 -20.43 -3.75
CA ARG A 195 -8.39 -21.57 -4.40
C ARG A 195 -7.37 -22.71 -4.48
N GLY A 196 -7.73 -23.88 -3.97
CA GLY A 196 -6.93 -25.08 -4.07
C GLY A 196 -6.70 -25.43 -5.53
N LYS A 197 -5.43 -25.51 -5.93
CA LYS A 197 -5.06 -26.03 -7.25
C LYS A 197 -5.30 -27.54 -7.22
N ASN A 198 -6.20 -28.01 -8.08
CA ASN A 198 -6.29 -29.43 -8.42
C ASN A 198 -5.05 -29.85 -9.22
#